data_AF-A0A956WKM7-F1
#
_entry.id   AF-A0A956WKM7-F1
#
_cell.length_a   1.000
_cell.length_b   1.000
_cell.length_c   1.000
_cell.angle_alpha   90.00
_cell.angle_beta   90.00
_cell.angle_gamma   90.00
#
_symmetry.space_group_name_H-M   'P 1'
#
loop_
_entity.id
_entity.type
_entity.pdbx_description
1 polymer ?
#
loop_
_entity_poly.entity_id
_entity_poly.type
_entity_poly.pdbx_seq_one_letter_code
_entity_poly.pdbx_strand_id
1 'polypeptide(L)'
;QGTLYPDVIESTSADTKAAAKIKTHHNVGGLPENMRFPLIEPLRYLFKDEVRAVGRALGLPDEIVQRQPFPGPGLAVRMIGPVTAEDLALLRPADAIVREEIDASPQAPEVWQYFAVLLPVRTVGVMGDYRTYGRVCAVRAVSSEDAMTADWARLPHELLARISNRIVNEVHGITRVVYDISSKPPGTIEWE
;
A
#
# COMPACT_ATOMS: atom_id res chain seq x y z
N GLN A 1 21.90 -3.04 4.47
CA GLN A 1 20.50 -2.80 4.04
C GLN A 1 19.89 -4.10 3.53
N GLY A 2 18.55 -4.20 3.50
CA GLY A 2 17.82 -5.37 2.99
C GLY A 2 17.53 -5.30 1.49
N THR A 3 18.37 -4.64 0.71
CA THR A 3 18.24 -4.46 -0.75
C THR A 3 18.15 -5.82 -1.44
N LEU A 4 17.21 -5.96 -2.37
CA LEU A 4 16.96 -7.19 -3.11
C LEU A 4 17.49 -7.11 -4.54
N TYR A 5 17.53 -8.26 -5.21
CA TYR A 5 18.03 -8.32 -6.59
C TYR A 5 17.22 -7.45 -7.58
N PRO A 6 15.87 -7.37 -7.52
CA PRO A 6 15.10 -6.43 -8.34
C PRO A 6 15.53 -4.96 -8.16
N ASP A 7 15.82 -4.53 -6.92
CA ASP A 7 16.27 -3.16 -6.64
C ASP A 7 17.62 -2.86 -7.33
N VAL A 8 18.51 -3.85 -7.36
CA VAL A 8 19.82 -3.73 -8.04
C VAL A 8 19.64 -3.59 -9.55
N ILE A 9 18.77 -4.40 -10.16
CA ILE A 9 18.48 -4.33 -11.60
C ILE A 9 17.89 -2.96 -11.96
N GLU A 10 16.89 -2.49 -11.20
CA GLU A 10 16.25 -1.19 -11.41
C GLU A 10 17.25 -0.03 -11.28
N SER A 11 18.14 -0.07 -10.30
CA SER A 11 19.17 0.96 -10.11
C SER A 11 20.25 0.98 -11.21
N THR A 12 20.56 -0.18 -11.80
CA THR A 12 21.60 -0.30 -12.85
C THR A 12 21.06 0.02 -14.25
N SER A 13 19.76 -0.16 -14.49
CA SER A 13 19.13 0.06 -15.81
C SER A 13 18.81 1.54 -16.09
N ALA A 14 18.94 2.42 -15.10
CA ALA A 14 18.90 3.88 -15.28
C ALA A 14 20.00 4.42 -16.23
N ASP A 15 21.06 3.65 -16.49
CA ASP A 15 22.12 4.00 -17.44
C ASP A 15 21.77 3.73 -18.91
N THR A 16 20.63 3.09 -19.20
CA THR A 16 20.13 2.96 -20.59
C THR A 16 19.17 4.10 -20.94
N LYS A 17 19.50 4.86 -22.00
CA LYS A 17 18.86 6.11 -22.49
C LYS A 17 17.32 6.11 -22.66
N ALA A 18 16.64 4.98 -22.50
CA ALA A 18 15.19 4.84 -22.64
C ALA A 18 14.42 4.82 -21.30
N ALA A 19 15.10 4.54 -20.18
CA ALA A 19 14.49 4.62 -18.85
C ALA A 19 14.64 6.06 -18.34
N ALA A 20 13.72 6.93 -18.75
CA ALA A 20 13.57 8.24 -18.11
C ALA A 20 13.59 8.05 -16.59
N LYS A 21 14.30 8.93 -15.87
CA LYS A 21 14.61 8.98 -14.43
C LYS A 21 13.38 8.86 -13.51
N ILE A 22 12.65 7.77 -13.61
CA ILE A 22 11.44 7.46 -12.86
C ILE A 22 11.94 6.61 -11.71
N LYS A 23 12.21 7.27 -10.57
CA LYS A 23 12.62 6.73 -9.25
C LYS A 23 14.12 6.69 -8.97
N THR A 24 14.65 7.82 -8.49
CA THR A 24 15.98 7.95 -7.86
C THR A 24 16.04 7.46 -6.41
N HIS A 25 14.96 6.85 -5.87
CA HIS A 25 14.79 6.60 -4.42
C HIS A 25 15.01 5.15 -3.99
N HIS A 26 15.60 4.29 -4.82
CA HIS A 26 15.94 2.93 -4.38
C HIS A 26 17.17 2.95 -3.46
N ASN A 27 17.22 1.99 -2.54
CA ASN A 27 18.19 1.88 -1.44
C ASN A 27 19.67 2.05 -1.85
N VAL A 28 19.99 1.79 -3.13
CA VAL A 28 21.34 1.84 -3.70
C VAL A 28 21.73 3.24 -4.20
N GLY A 29 20.78 4.06 -4.65
CA GLY A 29 21.06 5.37 -5.29
C GLY A 29 20.90 6.60 -4.37
N GLY A 30 20.32 6.42 -3.18
CA GLY A 30 20.00 7.52 -2.26
C GLY A 30 20.95 7.67 -1.06
N LEU A 31 22.13 7.05 -1.08
CA LEU A 31 23.05 7.11 0.05
C LEU A 31 23.73 8.49 0.14
N PRO A 32 23.86 9.08 1.34
CA PRO A 32 24.57 10.34 1.53
C PRO A 32 26.02 10.22 1.05
N GLU A 33 26.49 11.19 0.25
CA GLU A 33 27.87 11.24 -0.26
C GLU A 33 28.93 11.19 0.85
N ASN A 34 28.56 11.63 2.06
CA ASN A 34 29.40 11.67 3.24
C ASN A 34 29.23 10.47 4.19
N MET A 35 28.66 9.35 3.69
CA MET A 35 28.51 8.13 4.49
C MET A 35 29.86 7.56 4.91
N ARG A 36 30.05 7.40 6.22
CA ARG A 36 31.30 6.88 6.84
C ARG A 36 31.27 5.37 7.10
N PHE A 37 30.16 4.71 6.83
CA PHE A 37 29.97 3.29 7.10
C PHE A 37 30.21 2.46 5.84
N PRO A 38 30.75 1.23 5.96
CA PRO A 38 30.72 0.27 4.86
C PRO A 38 29.28 -0.20 4.63
N LEU A 39 28.84 -0.21 3.37
CA LEU A 39 27.53 -0.75 3.00
C LEU A 39 27.60 -2.28 2.87
N ILE A 40 26.75 -3.00 3.60
CA ILE A 40 26.59 -4.46 3.50
C ILE A 40 25.13 -4.79 3.16
N GLU A 41 24.93 -5.57 2.09
CA GLU A 41 23.62 -5.91 1.54
C GLU A 41 23.50 -7.44 1.34
N PRO A 42 23.19 -8.20 2.40
CA PRO A 42 23.26 -9.67 2.36
C PRO A 42 22.19 -10.32 1.46
N LEU A 43 21.11 -9.59 1.13
CA LEU A 43 19.98 -10.09 0.34
C LEU A 43 20.05 -9.67 -1.15
N ARG A 44 21.13 -9.00 -1.57
CA ARG A 44 21.22 -8.31 -2.86
C ARG A 44 21.11 -9.20 -4.11
N TYR A 45 21.22 -10.51 -3.96
CA TYR A 45 21.14 -11.50 -5.04
C TYR A 45 19.91 -12.39 -4.92
N LEU A 46 18.96 -12.04 -4.04
CA LEU A 46 17.75 -12.81 -3.81
C LEU A 46 16.52 -12.08 -4.37
N PHE A 47 15.60 -12.85 -4.93
CA PHE A 47 14.24 -12.44 -5.23
C PHE A 47 13.33 -12.50 -4.00
N LYS A 48 12.13 -11.94 -4.11
CA LYS A 48 11.22 -11.76 -2.96
C LYS A 48 10.76 -13.09 -2.35
N ASP A 49 10.50 -14.09 -3.18
CA ASP A 49 10.16 -15.45 -2.79
C ASP A 49 11.31 -16.15 -2.06
N GLU A 50 12.54 -15.98 -2.52
CA GLU A 50 13.75 -16.50 -1.86
C GLU A 50 13.98 -15.85 -0.49
N VAL A 51 13.77 -14.52 -0.39
CA VAL A 51 13.84 -13.79 0.88
C VAL A 51 12.79 -14.30 1.87
N ARG A 52 11.58 -14.62 1.39
CA ARG A 52 10.55 -15.24 2.21
C ARG A 52 10.99 -16.61 2.72
N ALA A 53 11.58 -17.44 1.87
CA ALA A 53 12.11 -18.74 2.26
C ALA A 53 13.22 -18.61 3.34
N VAL A 54 14.15 -17.66 3.16
CA VAL A 54 15.17 -17.33 4.16
C VAL A 54 14.53 -16.89 5.49
N GLY A 55 13.51 -16.03 5.43
CA GLY A 55 12.78 -15.58 6.62
C GLY A 55 12.17 -16.74 7.42
N ARG A 56 11.54 -17.70 6.73
CA ARG A 56 11.00 -18.90 7.39
C ARG A 56 12.10 -19.80 7.96
N ALA A 57 13.21 -19.98 7.25
CA ALA A 57 14.34 -20.77 7.73
C ALA A 57 15.00 -20.16 8.99
N LEU A 58 14.94 -18.83 9.13
CA LEU A 58 15.38 -18.10 10.31
C LEU A 58 14.35 -18.08 11.46
N GLY A 59 13.18 -18.70 11.28
CA GLY A 59 12.14 -18.77 12.30
C GLY A 59 11.29 -17.51 12.45
N LEU A 60 11.23 -16.64 11.42
CA LEU A 60 10.32 -15.50 11.44
C LEU A 60 8.85 -15.97 11.35
N PRO A 61 7.92 -15.33 12.08
CA PRO A 61 6.50 -15.60 11.96
C PRO A 61 6.00 -15.43 10.51
N ASP A 62 5.12 -16.31 10.05
CA ASP A 62 4.61 -16.26 8.67
C ASP A 62 3.85 -14.95 8.40
N GLU A 63 3.17 -14.40 9.40
CA GLU A 63 2.53 -13.07 9.32
C GLU A 63 3.51 -11.94 8.96
N ILE A 64 4.77 -12.02 9.38
CA ILE A 64 5.81 -11.04 9.06
C ILE A 64 6.35 -11.30 7.64
N VAL A 65 6.57 -12.56 7.31
CA VAL A 65 7.13 -12.99 6.01
C VAL A 65 6.16 -12.70 4.86
N GLN A 66 4.86 -12.89 5.10
CA GLN A 66 3.81 -12.72 4.10
C GLN A 66 3.25 -11.30 4.03
N ARG A 67 3.59 -10.44 5.00
CA ARG A 67 3.06 -9.07 5.07
C ARG A 67 3.22 -8.36 3.73
N GLN A 68 2.13 -7.76 3.26
CA GLN A 68 2.12 -6.93 2.06
C GLN A 68 3.20 -5.83 2.14
N PRO A 69 3.74 -5.39 0.99
CA PRO A 69 4.66 -4.25 0.98
C PRO A 69 4.00 -3.00 1.57
N PHE A 70 4.81 -2.19 2.25
CA PHE A 70 4.40 -0.89 2.79
C PHE A 70 5.38 0.17 2.29
N PRO A 71 4.90 1.26 1.68
CA PRO A 71 5.78 2.26 1.07
C PRO A 71 6.63 2.97 2.13
N GLY A 72 7.84 3.41 1.76
CA GLY A 72 8.74 4.14 2.67
C GLY A 72 8.11 5.38 3.30
N PRO A 73 7.44 6.27 2.53
CA PRO A 73 6.65 7.39 3.06
C PRO A 73 5.41 6.99 3.88
N GLY A 74 5.05 5.70 3.88
CA GLY A 74 3.93 5.13 4.62
C GLY A 74 2.58 5.74 4.25
N LEU A 75 1.81 6.17 5.25
CA LEU A 75 0.48 6.73 5.05
C LEU A 75 0.48 8.09 4.34
N ALA A 76 1.63 8.76 4.21
CA ALA A 76 1.71 10.06 3.56
C ALA A 76 1.22 10.00 2.11
N VAL A 77 1.62 8.98 1.36
CA VAL A 77 1.19 8.76 -0.05
C VAL A 77 -0.21 8.15 -0.18
N ARG A 78 -0.89 7.92 0.96
CA ARG A 78 -2.27 7.44 1.03
C ARG A 78 -3.23 8.51 1.53
N MET A 79 -2.75 9.74 1.71
CA MET A 79 -3.57 10.91 1.97
C MET A 79 -3.33 11.88 0.84
N ILE A 80 -4.36 12.12 0.03
CA ILE A 80 -4.22 13.03 -1.10
C ILE A 80 -4.21 14.46 -0.57
N GLY A 81 -3.12 15.17 -0.80
CA GLY A 81 -2.89 16.53 -0.30
C GLY A 81 -2.14 16.59 1.04
N PRO A 82 -2.35 17.64 1.86
CA PRO A 82 -1.54 17.86 3.06
C PRO A 82 -1.70 16.78 4.13
N VAL A 83 -0.58 16.33 4.68
CA VAL A 83 -0.54 15.36 5.79
C VAL A 83 -0.82 16.08 7.11
N THR A 84 -1.97 15.81 7.73
CA THR A 84 -2.36 16.37 9.03
C THR A 84 -2.59 15.28 10.08
N ALA A 85 -2.45 15.64 11.37
CA ALA A 85 -2.71 14.71 12.47
C ALA A 85 -4.18 14.25 12.51
N GLU A 86 -5.11 15.13 12.14
CA GLU A 86 -6.54 14.87 12.07
C GLU A 86 -6.86 13.85 10.97
N ASP A 87 -6.32 14.04 9.77
CA ASP A 87 -6.50 13.10 8.66
C ASP A 87 -5.84 11.75 8.95
N LEU A 88 -4.68 11.73 9.63
CA LEU A 88 -4.05 10.50 10.09
C LEU A 88 -4.89 9.73 11.12
N ALA A 89 -5.62 10.45 11.99
CA ALA A 89 -6.53 9.84 12.96
C ALA A 89 -7.73 9.16 12.28
N LEU A 90 -8.11 9.61 11.08
CA LEU A 90 -9.14 8.96 10.25
C LEU A 90 -8.56 7.80 9.42
N LEU A 91 -7.42 8.00 8.77
CA LEU A 91 -6.87 7.02 7.84
C LEU A 91 -6.35 5.76 8.54
N ARG A 92 -5.71 5.87 9.70
CA ARG A 92 -5.17 4.69 10.43
C ARG A 92 -6.24 3.63 10.75
N PRO A 93 -7.37 3.96 11.40
CA PRO A 93 -8.41 2.97 11.66
C PRO A 93 -9.10 2.51 10.38
N ALA A 94 -9.28 3.38 9.38
CA ALA A 94 -9.84 2.96 8.09
C ALA A 94 -8.96 1.93 7.38
N ASP A 95 -7.64 2.13 7.34
CA ASP A 95 -6.67 1.18 6.78
C ASP A 95 -6.63 -0.13 7.58
N ALA A 96 -6.73 -0.06 8.90
CA ALA A 96 -6.83 -1.25 9.75
C ALA A 96 -8.06 -2.09 9.41
N ILE A 97 -9.24 -1.48 9.28
CA ILE A 97 -10.48 -2.17 8.89
C ILE A 97 -10.34 -2.84 7.52
N VAL A 98 -9.77 -2.14 6.52
CA VAL A 98 -9.54 -2.72 5.19
C VAL A 98 -8.66 -3.97 5.28
N ARG A 99 -7.56 -3.89 6.04
CA ARG A 99 -6.65 -5.02 6.19
C ARG A 99 -7.30 -6.18 6.93
N GLU A 100 -7.92 -5.92 8.08
CA GLU A 100 -8.60 -6.94 8.88
C GLU A 100 -9.66 -7.71 8.10
N GLU A 101 -10.54 -7.01 7.37
CA GLU A 101 -11.61 -7.65 6.61
C GLU A 101 -11.09 -8.46 5.43
N ILE A 102 -10.06 -7.97 4.73
CA ILE A 102 -9.46 -8.69 3.60
C ILE A 102 -8.67 -9.89 4.10
N ASP A 103 -7.85 -9.73 5.15
CA ASP A 103 -7.06 -10.80 5.79
C ASP A 103 -7.95 -11.94 6.30
N ALA A 104 -9.13 -11.61 6.83
CA ALA A 104 -10.12 -12.60 7.29
C ALA A 104 -10.91 -13.25 6.14
N SER A 105 -10.75 -12.78 4.90
CA SER A 105 -11.51 -13.26 3.74
C SER A 105 -10.81 -14.43 3.04
N PRO A 106 -11.56 -15.38 2.46
CA PRO A 106 -10.97 -16.46 1.64
C PRO A 106 -10.12 -15.97 0.46
N GLN A 107 -10.34 -14.74 0.00
CA GLN A 107 -9.59 -14.12 -1.10
C GLN A 107 -8.24 -13.52 -0.68
N ALA A 108 -7.93 -13.43 0.62
CA ALA A 108 -6.66 -12.87 1.11
C ALA A 108 -5.41 -13.36 0.33
N PRO A 109 -5.27 -14.67 0.01
CA PRO A 109 -4.10 -15.17 -0.70
C PRO A 109 -3.93 -14.63 -2.12
N GLU A 110 -5.01 -14.14 -2.75
CA GLU A 110 -5.03 -13.65 -4.13
C GLU A 110 -4.81 -12.13 -4.23
N VAL A 111 -4.89 -11.41 -3.10
CA VAL A 111 -4.71 -9.96 -3.06
C VAL A 111 -3.28 -9.64 -2.64
N TRP A 112 -2.53 -9.01 -3.54
CA TRP A 112 -1.13 -8.69 -3.34
C TRP A 112 -0.94 -7.50 -2.37
N GLN A 113 -1.71 -6.43 -2.58
CA GLN A 113 -1.64 -5.24 -1.76
C GLN A 113 -3.02 -4.58 -1.66
N TYR A 114 -3.37 -4.16 -0.44
CA TYR A 114 -4.67 -3.61 -0.10
C TYR A 114 -4.59 -2.61 1.06
N PHE A 115 -5.25 -1.47 0.90
CA PHE A 115 -5.15 -0.35 1.83
C PHE A 115 -6.28 0.67 1.65
N ALA A 116 -6.42 1.55 2.63
CA ALA A 116 -7.29 2.72 2.53
C ALA A 116 -6.50 3.94 2.00
N VAL A 117 -7.20 4.82 1.28
CA VAL A 117 -6.73 6.13 0.84
C VAL A 117 -7.75 7.19 1.27
N LEU A 118 -7.30 8.26 1.91
CA LEU A 118 -8.18 9.36 2.34
C LEU A 118 -8.15 10.48 1.31
N LEU A 119 -9.32 10.84 0.78
CA LEU A 119 -9.45 11.88 -0.25
C LEU A 119 -9.72 13.25 0.36
N PRO A 120 -9.28 14.36 -0.26
CA PRO A 120 -9.43 15.71 0.24
C PRO A 120 -10.81 16.30 -0.10
N VAL A 121 -11.79 15.43 -0.32
CA VAL A 121 -13.17 15.78 -0.68
C VAL A 121 -14.10 15.44 0.47
N ARG A 122 -15.10 16.30 0.68
CA ARG A 122 -16.15 16.08 1.67
C ARG A 122 -17.46 15.79 0.99
N THR A 123 -18.23 14.86 1.54
CA THR A 123 -19.57 14.52 1.04
C THR A 123 -20.58 14.45 2.16
N VAL A 124 -21.84 14.72 1.80
CA VAL A 124 -22.97 14.57 2.70
C VAL A 124 -23.16 13.10 3.05
N GLY A 125 -23.30 12.84 4.33
CA GLY A 125 -23.81 11.60 4.91
C GLY A 125 -25.03 11.88 5.78
N VAL A 126 -25.68 10.80 6.20
CA VAL A 126 -26.73 10.82 7.21
C VAL A 126 -26.28 9.89 8.32
N MET A 127 -26.07 10.44 9.53
CA MET A 127 -25.76 9.66 10.72
C MET A 127 -26.85 9.94 11.75
N GLY A 128 -27.67 8.93 12.06
CA GLY A 128 -28.93 9.14 12.80
C GLY A 128 -29.89 10.02 12.01
N ASP A 129 -30.44 11.05 12.67
CA ASP A 129 -31.42 11.97 12.06
C ASP A 129 -30.79 13.28 11.53
N TYR A 130 -29.44 13.40 11.56
CA TYR A 130 -28.74 14.61 11.17
C TYR A 130 -27.90 14.42 9.91
N ARG A 131 -27.82 15.50 9.11
CA ARG A 131 -26.87 15.58 7.98
C ARG A 131 -25.47 15.82 8.52
N THR A 132 -24.54 14.98 8.11
CA THR A 132 -23.12 15.11 8.43
C THR A 132 -22.31 15.38 7.16
N TYR A 133 -21.19 16.07 7.29
CA TYR A 133 -20.22 16.25 6.21
C TYR A 133 -18.91 15.58 6.64
N GLY A 134 -18.50 14.57 5.90
CA GLY A 134 -17.29 13.80 6.19
C GLY A 134 -16.45 13.56 4.95
N ARG A 135 -15.24 13.03 5.18
CA ARG A 135 -14.27 12.67 4.15
C ARG A 135 -14.74 11.45 3.36
N VAL A 136 -14.18 11.29 2.17
CA VAL A 136 -14.32 10.09 1.36
C VAL A 136 -13.08 9.21 1.55
N CYS A 137 -13.31 7.92 1.79
CA CYS A 137 -12.27 6.90 1.84
C CYS A 137 -12.34 6.05 0.58
N ALA A 138 -11.23 5.92 -0.14
CA ALA A 138 -11.10 4.92 -1.20
C ALA A 138 -10.46 3.65 -0.63
N VAL A 139 -10.99 2.51 -1.01
CA VAL A 139 -10.37 1.20 -0.78
C VAL A 139 -9.65 0.82 -2.06
N ARG A 140 -8.36 0.51 -1.94
CA ARG A 140 -7.52 0.01 -3.02
C ARG A 140 -7.14 -1.42 -2.69
N ALA A 141 -7.38 -2.34 -3.61
CA ALA A 141 -6.87 -3.71 -3.53
C ALA A 141 -6.47 -4.18 -4.93
N VAL A 142 -5.28 -4.75 -5.03
CA VAL A 142 -4.70 -5.19 -6.31
C VAL A 142 -4.16 -6.60 -6.22
N SER A 143 -4.26 -7.31 -7.33
CA SER A 143 -3.57 -8.58 -7.57
C SER A 143 -2.45 -8.32 -8.58
N SER A 144 -1.29 -8.89 -8.33
CA SER A 144 -0.11 -8.71 -9.16
C SER A 144 0.82 -9.92 -9.00
N GLU A 145 1.51 -10.29 -10.07
CA GLU A 145 2.55 -11.32 -10.04
C GLU A 145 3.94 -10.71 -9.81
N ASP A 146 4.18 -9.49 -10.30
CA ASP A 146 5.52 -8.88 -10.40
C ASP A 146 5.60 -7.40 -9.98
N ALA A 147 4.50 -6.80 -9.51
CA ALA A 147 4.31 -5.37 -9.24
C ALA A 147 4.54 -4.42 -10.44
N MET A 148 4.97 -4.90 -11.60
CA MET A 148 5.13 -4.11 -12.83
C MET A 148 3.76 -3.90 -13.49
N THR A 149 2.95 -4.95 -13.56
CA THR A 149 1.54 -4.89 -13.92
C THR A 149 0.67 -5.29 -12.74
N ALA A 150 -0.46 -4.61 -12.54
CA ALA A 150 -1.37 -4.95 -11.46
C ALA A 150 -2.81 -4.74 -11.91
N ASP A 151 -3.66 -5.68 -11.56
CA ASP A 151 -5.09 -5.57 -11.80
C ASP A 151 -5.83 -5.32 -10.49
N TRP A 152 -6.95 -4.63 -10.53
CA TRP A 152 -7.74 -4.42 -9.33
C TRP A 152 -8.40 -5.73 -8.90
N ALA A 153 -8.42 -6.00 -7.60
CA ALA A 153 -8.93 -7.27 -7.06
C ALA A 153 -10.46 -7.31 -7.15
N ARG A 154 -11.05 -8.43 -7.60
CA ARG A 154 -12.51 -8.57 -7.71
C ARG A 154 -13.07 -9.07 -6.38
N LEU A 155 -13.01 -8.20 -5.38
CA LEU A 155 -13.49 -8.52 -4.04
C LEU A 155 -15.01 -8.78 -4.08
N PRO A 156 -15.51 -9.81 -3.37
CA PRO A 156 -16.94 -10.06 -3.29
C PRO A 156 -17.69 -8.82 -2.80
N HIS A 157 -18.85 -8.52 -3.40
CA HIS A 157 -19.63 -7.36 -3.00
C HIS A 157 -20.01 -7.37 -1.51
N GLU A 158 -20.24 -8.55 -0.93
CA GLU A 158 -20.47 -8.71 0.51
C GLU A 158 -19.26 -8.30 1.37
N LEU A 159 -18.04 -8.57 0.92
CA LEU A 159 -16.83 -8.11 1.60
C LEU A 159 -16.70 -6.59 1.51
N LEU A 160 -16.91 -6.02 0.31
CA LEU A 160 -16.91 -4.56 0.12
C LEU A 160 -17.98 -3.87 0.98
N ALA A 161 -19.16 -4.47 1.11
CA ALA A 161 -20.23 -3.97 1.96
C ALA A 161 -19.83 -3.97 3.44
N ARG A 162 -19.20 -5.05 3.94
CA ARG A 162 -18.69 -5.10 5.32
C ARG A 162 -17.62 -4.05 5.58
N ILE A 163 -16.62 -3.93 4.71
CA ILE A 163 -15.57 -2.91 4.81
C ILE A 163 -16.20 -1.51 4.86
N SER A 164 -17.08 -1.21 3.92
CA SER A 164 -17.78 0.08 3.85
C SER A 164 -18.57 0.38 5.13
N ASN A 165 -19.34 -0.59 5.60
CA ASN A 165 -20.16 -0.45 6.81
C ASN A 165 -19.30 -0.24 8.06
N ARG A 166 -18.23 -1.00 8.24
CA ARG A 166 -17.31 -0.84 9.37
C ARG A 166 -16.64 0.53 9.33
N ILE A 167 -16.10 0.95 8.19
CA ILE A 167 -15.45 2.27 8.06
C ILE A 167 -16.42 3.41 8.43
N VAL A 168 -17.64 3.41 7.88
CA VAL A 168 -18.60 4.50 8.12
C VAL A 168 -19.11 4.53 9.57
N ASN A 169 -19.28 3.36 10.19
CA ASN A 169 -19.83 3.27 11.55
C ASN A 169 -18.77 3.42 12.65
N GLU A 170 -17.55 2.93 12.43
CA GLU A 170 -16.46 2.92 13.43
C GLU A 170 -15.55 4.15 13.31
N VAL A 171 -15.41 4.76 12.13
CA VAL A 171 -14.52 5.89 11.88
C VAL A 171 -15.31 7.19 11.69
N HIS A 172 -15.64 7.83 12.81
CA HIS A 172 -16.35 9.11 12.81
C HIS A 172 -15.56 10.19 12.05
N GLY A 173 -16.16 10.71 10.98
CA GLY A 173 -15.53 11.67 10.08
C GLY A 173 -15.41 11.18 8.64
N ILE A 174 -15.65 9.89 8.38
CA ILE A 174 -15.79 9.32 7.03
C ILE A 174 -17.27 9.07 6.76
N THR A 175 -17.81 9.61 5.67
CA THR A 175 -19.23 9.48 5.31
C THR A 175 -19.48 8.64 4.07
N ARG A 176 -18.41 8.31 3.33
CA ARG A 176 -18.52 7.61 2.06
C ARG A 176 -17.27 6.79 1.81
N VAL A 177 -17.50 5.57 1.32
CA VAL A 177 -16.46 4.66 0.88
C VAL A 177 -16.63 4.41 -0.61
N VAL A 178 -15.52 4.39 -1.35
CA VAL A 178 -15.45 4.03 -2.77
C VAL A 178 -14.42 2.92 -2.98
N TYR A 179 -14.49 2.21 -4.09
CA TYR A 179 -13.54 1.16 -4.45
C TYR A 179 -12.84 1.50 -5.77
N ASP A 180 -11.51 1.39 -5.78
CA ASP A 180 -10.71 1.70 -6.98
C ASP A 180 -10.63 0.51 -7.94
N ILE A 181 -11.29 0.67 -9.08
CA ILE A 181 -11.40 -0.32 -10.16
C ILE A 181 -10.46 -0.02 -11.34
N SER A 182 -9.39 0.76 -11.12
CA SER A 182 -8.42 1.13 -12.15
C SER A 182 -7.23 0.17 -12.14
N SER A 183 -6.92 -0.48 -13.26
CA SER A 183 -5.70 -1.31 -13.39
C SER A 183 -4.44 -0.44 -13.55
N LYS A 184 -3.28 -1.04 -13.33
CA LYS A 184 -1.97 -0.49 -13.67
C LYS A 184 -1.44 -1.20 -14.93
N PRO A 185 -1.34 -0.52 -16.09
CA PRO A 185 -1.81 0.84 -16.43
C PRO A 185 -3.33 0.94 -16.66
N PRO A 186 -3.95 2.17 -16.72
CA PRO A 186 -3.33 3.50 -16.73
C PRO A 186 -3.05 4.10 -15.35
N GLY A 187 -3.61 3.52 -14.28
CA GLY A 187 -3.35 3.98 -12.91
C GLY A 187 -2.02 3.47 -12.36
N THR A 188 -1.76 3.81 -11.10
CA THR A 188 -0.70 3.22 -10.28
C THR A 188 -1.30 2.42 -9.13
N ILE A 189 -0.46 1.73 -8.33
CA ILE A 189 -0.95 1.02 -7.14
C ILE A 189 -1.31 2.04 -6.06
N GLU A 190 -0.33 2.83 -5.64
CA GLU A 190 -0.52 4.00 -4.77
C GLU A 190 -1.14 5.16 -5.57
N TRP A 191 -1.76 6.11 -4.87
CA TRP A 191 -2.42 7.26 -5.48
C TRP A 191 -1.53 8.52 -5.55
N GLU A 192 -0.38 8.53 -4.86
CA GLU A 192 0.68 9.56 -4.94
C GLU A 192 2.09 8.94 -4.91
#